data_AF-A0A1G2G1Y8-F1
#
_entry.id   AF-A0A1G2G1Y8-F1
#
_cell.length_a   1.000
_cell.length_b   1.000
_cell.length_c   1.000
_cell.angle_alpha   90.00
_cell.angle_beta   90.00
_cell.angle_gamma   90.00
#
_symmetry.space_group_name_H-M   'P 1'
#
loop_
_entity.id
_entity.type
_entity.pdbx_description
1 polymer ?
#
loop_
_entity_poly.entity_id
_entity_poly.type
_entity_poly.pdbx_seq_one_letter_code
_entity_poly.pdbx_strand_id
1 'polypeptide(L)'
;MTVKEEPMELIEDVSTSTMSYINRRWGAWFYAPGVILTILIIYGTYYFEDTELVTLPLVWFLGGYFYARTKILKEFMRQFAVKNGFEYFEKDIADMQGALFEKGHSKVASNMIYGRYNNRRMRFFNYQFSTGQGKHRRTYDHTVCELTLPGIAPNILVESKNFFDFNSFKKPSQKEMPLESAFQNYFKTYAPEDFDIETFELFTPEVMTALIDRAQGYDFEFIENKLYIFRQKIITKRVELHSLFYLAQYLIITLWPRVIRLQDDIAAIHAVRKKSDQPLS
;
A
#
# COMPACT_ATOMS: atom_id res chain seq x y z
N MET A 1 13.87 -24.13 -26.19
CA MET A 1 12.43 -24.02 -26.49
C MET A 1 11.84 -22.94 -25.58
N THR A 2 11.67 -21.73 -26.09
CA THR A 2 10.94 -20.66 -25.40
C THR A 2 9.48 -21.06 -25.36
N VAL A 3 9.01 -21.54 -24.21
CA VAL A 3 7.57 -21.73 -23.95
C VAL A 3 6.95 -20.34 -24.09
N LYS A 4 6.27 -20.08 -25.21
CA LYS A 4 5.39 -18.92 -25.36
C LYS A 4 4.40 -19.00 -24.20
N GLU A 5 4.58 -18.16 -23.19
CA GLU A 5 3.57 -18.02 -22.14
C GLU A 5 2.30 -17.51 -22.82
N GLU A 6 1.23 -18.30 -22.80
CA GLU A 6 -0.10 -17.80 -23.18
C GLU A 6 -0.40 -16.55 -22.34
N PRO A 7 -0.95 -15.49 -22.95
CA PRO A 7 -1.34 -14.31 -22.20
C PRO A 7 -2.35 -14.73 -21.13
N MET A 8 -2.05 -14.43 -19.87
CA MET A 8 -2.95 -14.71 -18.76
C MET A 8 -4.27 -13.94 -18.95
N GLU A 9 -5.38 -14.62 -18.68
CA GLU A 9 -6.71 -14.01 -18.67
C GLU A 9 -6.79 -12.82 -17.70
N LEU A 10 -7.80 -11.99 -17.87
CA LEU A 10 -8.05 -10.84 -17.01
C LEU A 10 -8.23 -11.30 -15.56
N ILE A 11 -7.37 -10.79 -14.66
CA ILE A 11 -7.44 -11.15 -13.23
C ILE A 11 -8.39 -10.19 -12.50
N GLU A 12 -9.54 -10.69 -12.06
CA GLU A 12 -10.47 -9.93 -11.22
C GLU A 12 -10.16 -10.06 -9.72
N ASP A 13 -9.74 -11.25 -9.28
CA ASP A 13 -9.33 -11.56 -7.92
C ASP A 13 -8.09 -12.47 -7.94
N VAL A 14 -6.98 -12.00 -7.35
CA VAL A 14 -5.71 -12.74 -7.31
C VAL A 14 -5.87 -14.12 -6.66
N SER A 15 -6.66 -14.27 -5.60
CA SER A 15 -6.81 -15.55 -4.91
C SER A 15 -7.54 -16.58 -5.78
N THR A 16 -8.63 -16.15 -6.41
CA THR A 16 -9.41 -17.01 -7.32
C THR A 16 -8.58 -17.37 -8.56
N SER A 17 -7.90 -16.39 -9.17
CA SER A 17 -7.02 -16.61 -10.32
C SER A 17 -5.80 -17.45 -9.96
N THR A 18 -5.31 -17.40 -8.72
CA THR A 18 -4.26 -18.31 -8.23
C THR A 18 -4.72 -19.76 -8.28
N MET A 19 -5.92 -20.04 -7.76
CA MET A 19 -6.45 -21.40 -7.78
C MET A 19 -6.74 -21.87 -9.21
N SER A 20 -7.29 -20.99 -10.05
CA SER A 20 -7.49 -21.27 -11.48
C SER A 20 -6.18 -21.59 -12.18
N TYR A 21 -5.12 -20.81 -11.92
CA TYR A 21 -3.78 -21.06 -12.45
C TYR A 21 -3.24 -22.42 -12.02
N ILE A 22 -3.29 -22.75 -10.72
CA ILE A 22 -2.83 -24.05 -10.21
C ILE A 22 -3.58 -25.18 -10.92
N ASN A 23 -4.92 -25.09 -10.99
CA ASN A 23 -5.75 -26.12 -11.61
C ASN A 23 -5.48 -26.30 -13.11
N ARG A 24 -5.35 -25.20 -13.86
CA ARG A 24 -5.13 -25.23 -15.32
C ARG A 24 -3.69 -25.59 -15.69
N ARG A 25 -2.71 -25.07 -14.95
CA ARG A 25 -1.28 -25.19 -15.30
C ARG A 25 -0.63 -26.42 -14.73
N TRP A 26 -0.94 -26.78 -13.49
CA TRP A 26 -0.33 -27.92 -12.80
C TRP A 26 -1.31 -29.07 -12.61
N GLY A 27 -2.57 -28.77 -12.27
CA GLY A 27 -3.64 -29.75 -12.14
C GLY A 27 -3.23 -30.93 -11.27
N ALA A 28 -3.43 -32.15 -11.78
CA ALA A 28 -3.10 -33.39 -11.09
C ALA A 28 -1.63 -33.47 -10.63
N TRP A 29 -0.69 -32.86 -11.35
CA TRP A 29 0.74 -32.87 -11.00
C TRP A 29 1.06 -32.04 -9.76
N PHE A 30 0.17 -31.13 -9.35
CA PHE A 30 0.30 -30.44 -8.07
C PHE A 30 -0.37 -31.21 -6.93
N TYR A 31 -1.56 -31.75 -7.16
CA TYR A 31 -2.34 -32.42 -6.11
C TYR A 31 -1.85 -33.84 -5.80
N ALA A 32 -1.50 -34.64 -6.80
CA ALA A 32 -1.14 -36.04 -6.61
C ALA A 32 0.08 -36.22 -5.68
N PRO A 33 1.20 -35.46 -5.85
CA PRO A 33 2.31 -35.56 -4.90
C PRO A 33 1.91 -35.19 -3.48
N GLY A 34 1.13 -34.12 -3.29
CA GLY A 34 0.68 -33.70 -1.97
C GLY A 34 -0.23 -34.72 -1.29
N VAL A 35 -1.13 -35.37 -2.05
CA VAL A 35 -2.00 -36.45 -1.55
C VAL A 35 -1.18 -37.70 -1.21
N ILE A 36 -0.25 -38.09 -2.08
CA ILE A 36 0.65 -39.24 -1.82
C ILE A 36 1.48 -39.01 -0.56
N LEU A 37 2.08 -37.83 -0.40
CA LEU A 37 2.81 -37.46 0.83
C LEU A 37 1.92 -37.56 2.06
N THR A 38 0.67 -37.09 1.98
CA THR A 38 -0.29 -37.17 3.07
C THR A 38 -0.61 -38.62 3.45
N ILE A 39 -0.84 -39.50 2.46
CA ILE A 39 -1.12 -40.92 2.69
C ILE A 39 0.09 -41.62 3.31
N LEU A 40 1.30 -41.36 2.79
CA LEU A 40 2.54 -41.93 3.31
C LEU A 40 2.78 -41.53 4.77
N ILE A 41 2.46 -40.29 5.14
CA ILE A 41 2.57 -39.82 6.53
C ILE A 41 1.54 -40.52 7.43
N ILE A 42 0.28 -40.64 7.00
CA ILE A 42 -0.75 -41.35 7.77
C ILE A 42 -0.36 -42.81 7.99
N TYR A 43 0.20 -43.45 6.96
CA TYR A 43 0.70 -44.82 7.06
C TYR A 43 1.92 -44.91 8.00
N GLY A 44 2.88 -44.00 7.86
CA GLY A 44 4.09 -43.94 8.68
C GLY A 44 3.79 -43.74 10.17
N THR A 45 2.90 -42.80 10.50
CA THR A 45 2.51 -42.54 11.89
C THR A 45 1.79 -43.74 12.51
N TYR A 46 0.95 -44.45 11.73
CA TYR A 46 0.21 -45.60 12.23
C TYR A 46 1.08 -46.84 12.50
N TYR A 47 2.09 -47.09 11.65
CA TYR A 47 2.90 -48.32 11.73
C TYR A 47 4.27 -48.14 12.40
N PHE A 48 4.84 -46.94 12.38
CA PHE A 48 6.23 -46.70 12.79
C PHE A 48 6.39 -45.61 13.86
N GLU A 49 5.28 -45.03 14.36
CA GLU A 49 5.26 -43.92 15.33
C GLU A 49 6.11 -42.69 14.89
N ASP A 50 6.42 -42.58 13.59
CA ASP A 50 7.21 -41.50 13.03
C ASP A 50 6.34 -40.25 12.82
N THR A 51 6.76 -39.13 13.42
CA THR A 51 6.06 -37.83 13.34
C THR A 51 6.88 -36.74 12.66
N GLU A 52 8.12 -37.01 12.24
CA GLU A 52 9.05 -35.98 11.79
C GLU A 52 8.64 -35.34 10.45
N LEU A 53 7.78 -36.00 9.67
CA LEU A 53 7.44 -35.60 8.29
C LEU A 53 6.04 -35.02 8.11
N VAL A 54 5.26 -34.85 9.17
CA VAL A 54 3.84 -34.42 9.10
C VAL A 54 3.67 -33.06 8.40
N THR A 55 4.70 -32.23 8.37
CA THR A 55 4.67 -30.89 7.75
C THR A 55 4.90 -30.88 6.23
N LEU A 56 5.41 -31.97 5.63
CA LEU A 56 5.77 -31.98 4.21
C LEU A 56 4.62 -31.66 3.23
N PRO A 57 3.40 -32.21 3.39
CA PRO A 57 2.29 -31.88 2.50
C PRO A 57 1.89 -30.42 2.64
N LEU A 58 1.92 -29.90 3.87
CA LEU A 58 1.63 -28.50 4.15
C LEU A 58 2.65 -27.58 3.48
N VAL A 59 3.94 -27.90 3.56
CA VAL A 59 5.00 -27.17 2.85
C VAL A 59 4.80 -27.25 1.34
N TRP A 60 4.44 -28.41 0.79
CA TRP A 60 4.17 -28.58 -0.64
C TRP A 60 3.00 -27.71 -1.11
N PHE A 61 1.84 -27.81 -0.45
CA PHE A 61 0.64 -27.08 -0.85
C PHE A 61 0.79 -25.58 -0.63
N LEU A 62 1.31 -25.14 0.52
CA LEU A 62 1.54 -23.72 0.78
C LEU A 62 2.62 -23.17 -0.17
N GLY A 63 3.73 -23.86 -0.36
CA GLY A 63 4.81 -23.43 -1.23
C GLY A 63 4.35 -23.22 -2.67
N GLY A 64 3.63 -24.19 -3.23
CA GLY A 64 3.06 -24.06 -4.57
C GLY A 64 2.00 -22.96 -4.67
N TYR A 65 1.13 -22.84 -3.66
CA TYR A 65 0.13 -21.77 -3.60
C TYR A 65 0.79 -20.39 -3.57
N PHE A 66 1.78 -20.16 -2.70
CA PHE A 66 2.49 -18.88 -2.59
C PHE A 66 3.27 -18.56 -3.87
N TYR A 67 3.91 -19.55 -4.49
CA TYR A 67 4.59 -19.36 -5.77
C TYR A 67 3.61 -18.91 -6.86
N ALA A 68 2.49 -19.62 -7.03
CA ALA A 68 1.46 -19.27 -7.98
C ALA A 68 0.88 -17.89 -7.67
N ARG A 69 0.56 -17.62 -6.41
CA ARG A 69 -0.01 -16.35 -5.95
C ARG A 69 0.89 -15.16 -6.26
N THR A 70 2.20 -15.28 -6.03
CA THR A 70 3.15 -14.22 -6.37
C THR A 70 3.19 -13.97 -7.88
N LYS A 71 3.15 -15.02 -8.71
CA LYS A 71 3.08 -14.86 -10.18
C LYS A 71 1.79 -14.16 -10.61
N ILE A 72 0.65 -14.57 -10.07
CA ILE A 72 -0.65 -13.96 -10.37
C ILE A 72 -0.73 -12.51 -9.87
N LEU A 73 -0.18 -12.20 -8.70
CA LEU A 73 -0.16 -10.83 -8.17
C LEU A 73 0.67 -9.90 -9.08
N LYS A 74 1.85 -10.33 -9.53
CA LYS A 74 2.68 -9.56 -10.46
C LYS A 74 1.91 -9.27 -11.76
N GLU A 75 1.27 -10.29 -12.32
CA GLU A 75 0.46 -10.13 -13.53
C GLU A 75 -0.75 -9.22 -13.30
N PHE A 76 -1.43 -9.35 -12.17
CA PHE A 76 -2.55 -8.49 -11.80
C PHE A 76 -2.15 -7.01 -11.81
N MET A 77 -1.00 -6.70 -11.21
CA MET A 77 -0.42 -5.36 -11.19
C MET A 77 0.02 -4.91 -12.58
N ARG A 78 0.64 -5.79 -13.38
CA ARG A 78 1.02 -5.52 -14.77
C ARG A 78 -0.19 -5.23 -15.66
N GLN A 79 -1.28 -5.99 -15.53
CA GLN A 79 -2.53 -5.76 -16.26
C GLN A 79 -3.15 -4.42 -15.89
N PHE A 80 -3.10 -4.02 -14.62
CA PHE A 80 -3.52 -2.68 -14.20
C PHE A 80 -2.64 -1.60 -14.86
N ALA A 81 -1.32 -1.76 -14.88
CA ALA A 81 -0.43 -0.80 -15.52
C ALA A 81 -0.76 -0.65 -17.02
N VAL A 82 -0.76 -1.76 -17.77
CA VAL A 82 -1.03 -1.76 -19.23
C VAL A 82 -2.39 -1.16 -19.56
N LYS A 83 -3.44 -1.52 -18.80
CA LYS A 83 -4.80 -1.01 -19.03
C LYS A 83 -4.89 0.52 -18.91
N ASN A 84 -4.05 1.13 -18.07
CA ASN A 84 -4.06 2.56 -17.81
C ASN A 84 -2.93 3.31 -18.57
N GLY A 85 -2.20 2.64 -19.45
CA GLY A 85 -1.07 3.24 -20.18
C GLY A 85 0.13 3.56 -19.27
N PHE A 86 0.28 2.83 -18.17
CA PHE A 86 1.36 2.97 -17.19
C PHE A 86 2.43 1.89 -17.38
N GLU A 87 3.61 2.13 -16.81
CA GLU A 87 4.76 1.23 -16.89
C GLU A 87 4.89 0.40 -15.60
N TYR A 88 5.13 -0.91 -15.73
CA TYR A 88 5.26 -1.84 -14.60
C TYR A 88 6.70 -2.30 -14.41
N PHE A 89 7.16 -2.33 -13.16
CA PHE A 89 8.46 -2.82 -12.74
C PHE A 89 8.29 -3.76 -11.53
N GLU A 90 8.94 -4.92 -11.56
CA GLU A 90 8.78 -5.92 -10.50
C GLU A 90 9.34 -5.44 -9.15
N LYS A 91 10.51 -4.80 -9.17
CA LYS A 91 11.20 -4.23 -8.01
C LYS A 91 11.87 -2.93 -8.43
N ASP A 92 11.92 -2.00 -7.48
CA ASP A 92 12.60 -0.73 -7.65
C ASP A 92 13.11 -0.21 -6.30
N ILE A 93 14.25 0.47 -6.30
CA ILE A 93 14.77 1.19 -5.14
C ILE A 93 14.27 2.63 -5.30
N ALA A 94 13.14 2.91 -4.67
CA ALA A 94 12.63 4.26 -4.60
C ALA A 94 13.05 4.91 -3.29
N ASP A 95 13.59 6.13 -3.38
CA ASP A 95 13.72 7.02 -2.24
C ASP A 95 12.30 7.46 -1.82
N MET A 96 11.78 6.79 -0.79
CA MET A 96 10.47 7.03 -0.21
C MET A 96 10.67 7.70 1.15
N GLN A 97 10.08 8.88 1.28
CA GLN A 97 10.07 9.65 2.51
C GLN A 97 8.64 9.72 3.04
N GLY A 98 8.48 9.66 4.35
CA GLY A 98 7.18 9.63 5.02
C GLY A 98 7.17 8.69 6.22
N ALA A 99 6.22 8.90 7.13
CA ALA A 99 6.02 8.15 8.35
C ALA A 99 5.83 6.65 8.09
N LEU A 100 5.14 6.28 7.01
CA LEU A 100 5.02 4.86 6.60
C LEU A 100 6.39 4.23 6.32
N PHE A 101 7.27 4.97 5.65
CA PHE A 101 8.57 4.48 5.18
C PHE A 101 9.64 4.53 6.26
N GLU A 102 9.46 5.35 7.30
CA GLU A 102 10.34 5.40 8.46
C GLU A 102 10.12 4.19 9.40
N LYS A 103 8.92 3.62 9.43
CA LYS A 103 8.51 2.58 10.37
C LYS A 103 9.19 1.22 10.12
N GLY A 104 9.59 0.57 11.21
CA GLY A 104 10.12 -0.80 11.19
C GLY A 104 11.44 -0.98 10.42
N HIS A 105 11.71 -2.22 10.01
CA HIS A 105 12.92 -2.63 9.28
C HIS A 105 12.57 -3.64 8.17
N SER A 106 13.59 -4.15 7.45
CA SER A 106 13.41 -5.10 6.33
C SER A 106 12.43 -4.59 5.27
N LYS A 107 12.59 -3.33 4.89
CA LYS A 107 11.69 -2.58 4.01
C LYS A 107 11.83 -3.06 2.57
N VAL A 108 10.72 -3.36 1.92
CA VAL A 108 10.70 -3.84 0.53
C VAL A 108 9.58 -3.14 -0.25
N ALA A 109 9.93 -2.55 -1.38
CA ALA A 109 8.98 -2.08 -2.39
C ALA A 109 8.96 -3.06 -3.58
N SER A 110 7.78 -3.37 -4.10
CA SER A 110 7.57 -4.28 -5.22
C SER A 110 6.35 -3.90 -6.03
N ASN A 111 6.22 -4.47 -7.24
CA ASN A 111 5.11 -4.22 -8.15
C ASN A 111 4.89 -2.73 -8.41
N MET A 112 5.97 -2.03 -8.71
CA MET A 112 5.98 -0.59 -8.96
C MET A 112 5.30 -0.30 -10.31
N ILE A 113 4.41 0.68 -10.31
CA ILE A 113 3.69 1.12 -11.50
C ILE A 113 3.85 2.62 -11.61
N TYR A 114 4.45 3.10 -12.69
CA TYR A 114 4.65 4.52 -12.96
C TYR A 114 3.67 5.01 -14.01
N GLY A 115 2.97 6.09 -13.70
CA GLY A 115 1.92 6.63 -14.54
C GLY A 115 1.82 8.14 -14.50
N ARG A 116 0.98 8.66 -15.40
CA ARG A 116 0.57 10.07 -15.42
C ARG A 116 -0.93 10.17 -15.63
N TYR A 117 -1.55 11.10 -14.92
CA TYR A 117 -2.94 11.49 -15.15
C TYR A 117 -3.02 13.01 -15.25
N ASN A 118 -3.61 13.54 -16.33
CA ASN A 118 -3.61 14.98 -16.62
C ASN A 118 -2.20 15.63 -16.53
N ASN A 119 -1.18 14.91 -17.04
CA ASN A 119 0.25 15.27 -16.98
C ASN A 119 0.87 15.32 -15.56
N ARG A 120 0.18 14.78 -14.55
CA ARG A 120 0.62 14.75 -13.15
C ARG A 120 1.10 13.34 -12.82
N ARG A 121 2.30 13.23 -12.24
CA ARG A 121 2.91 11.93 -11.96
C ARG A 121 2.19 11.24 -10.80
N MET A 122 2.01 9.94 -10.95
CA MET A 122 1.56 9.07 -9.88
C MET A 122 2.26 7.73 -9.99
N ARG A 123 2.40 7.05 -8.85
CA ARG A 123 2.89 5.67 -8.83
C ARG A 123 2.11 4.82 -7.86
N PHE A 124 1.98 3.54 -8.19
CA PHE A 124 1.37 2.53 -7.34
C PHE A 124 2.39 1.46 -7.02
N PHE A 125 2.41 0.97 -5.79
CA PHE A 125 3.32 -0.10 -5.41
C PHE A 125 2.82 -0.86 -4.20
N ASN A 126 3.38 -2.06 -4.02
CA ASN A 126 3.29 -2.79 -2.77
C ASN A 126 4.50 -2.48 -1.90
N TYR A 127 4.26 -2.22 -0.63
CA TYR A 127 5.29 -1.91 0.35
C TYR A 127 5.16 -2.83 1.55
N GLN A 128 6.27 -3.31 2.07
CA GLN A 128 6.31 -4.21 3.21
C GLN A 128 7.40 -3.77 4.18
N PHE A 129 7.11 -3.85 5.48
CA PHE A 129 8.10 -3.72 6.54
C PHE A 129 7.81 -4.68 7.69
N SER A 130 8.80 -4.88 8.55
CA SER A 130 8.65 -5.68 9.78
C SER A 130 8.88 -4.85 11.03
N THR A 131 8.19 -5.19 12.12
CA THR A 131 8.46 -4.69 13.47
C THR A 131 8.72 -5.86 14.42
N GLY A 132 9.29 -5.57 15.59
CA GLY A 132 9.69 -6.59 16.56
C GLY A 132 10.90 -7.41 16.10
N GLN A 133 11.29 -8.40 16.90
CA GLN A 133 12.45 -9.25 16.62
C GLN A 133 12.12 -10.71 16.92
N GLY A 134 12.83 -11.64 16.26
CA GLY A 134 12.69 -13.09 16.49
C GLY A 134 11.24 -13.58 16.41
N LYS A 135 10.77 -14.26 17.47
CA LYS A 135 9.42 -14.83 17.56
C LYS A 135 8.29 -13.78 17.63
N HIS A 136 8.62 -12.53 17.94
CA HIS A 136 7.67 -11.42 17.98
C HIS A 136 7.73 -10.55 16.73
N ARG A 137 8.44 -10.99 15.69
CA ARG A 137 8.47 -10.30 14.41
C ARG A 137 7.09 -10.31 13.77
N ARG A 138 6.58 -9.14 13.43
CA ARG A 138 5.36 -8.95 12.63
C ARG A 138 5.70 -8.27 11.32
N THR A 139 5.02 -8.66 10.27
CA THR A 139 5.21 -8.12 8.92
C THR A 139 3.93 -7.44 8.49
N TYR A 140 4.05 -6.22 7.99
CA TYR A 140 2.95 -5.36 7.58
C TYR A 140 3.06 -5.11 6.09
N ASP A 141 1.99 -5.41 5.38
CA ASP A 141 1.88 -5.22 3.94
C ASP A 141 0.99 -4.02 3.65
N HIS A 142 1.39 -3.22 2.67
CA HIS A 142 0.67 -2.04 2.22
C HIS A 142 0.53 -2.02 0.70
N THR A 143 -0.60 -1.51 0.22
CA THR A 143 -0.71 -0.96 -1.13
C THR A 143 -0.69 0.54 -1.02
N VAL A 144 0.20 1.17 -1.79
CA VAL A 144 0.46 2.61 -1.74
C VAL A 144 0.21 3.20 -3.13
N CYS A 145 -0.45 4.35 -3.16
CA CYS A 145 -0.47 5.26 -4.29
C CYS A 145 0.25 6.55 -3.85
N GLU A 146 1.25 6.97 -4.60
CA GLU A 146 1.91 8.27 -4.43
C GLU A 146 1.49 9.19 -5.57
N LEU A 147 1.13 10.43 -5.22
CA LEU A 147 0.84 11.52 -6.14
C LEU A 147 1.93 12.58 -5.99
N THR A 148 2.50 13.03 -7.12
CA THR A 148 3.37 14.21 -7.10
C THR A 148 2.51 15.47 -7.18
N LEU A 149 2.62 16.29 -6.14
CA LEU A 149 1.96 17.58 -6.01
C LEU A 149 2.75 18.68 -6.76
N PRO A 150 2.09 19.81 -7.13
CA PRO A 150 2.74 20.89 -7.88
C PRO A 150 3.70 21.75 -7.05
N GLY A 151 3.62 21.64 -5.72
CA GLY A 151 4.40 22.41 -4.76
C GLY A 151 4.47 21.67 -3.43
N ILE A 152 5.11 22.30 -2.44
CA ILE A 152 5.24 21.74 -1.09
C ILE A 152 3.91 21.88 -0.36
N ALA A 153 3.43 20.81 0.25
CA ALA A 153 2.29 20.79 1.15
C ALA A 153 2.78 20.71 2.62
N PRO A 154 1.96 21.12 3.61
CA PRO A 154 2.29 20.93 5.00
C PRO A 154 2.37 19.43 5.31
N ASN A 155 3.22 19.06 6.27
CA ASN A 155 3.39 17.65 6.66
C ASN A 155 2.18 17.16 7.48
N ILE A 156 1.09 16.80 6.78
CA ILE A 156 -0.19 16.40 7.36
C ILE A 156 -0.36 14.89 7.24
N LEU A 157 -0.78 14.26 8.32
CA LEU A 157 -1.17 12.84 8.35
C LEU A 157 -2.67 12.73 8.63
N VAL A 158 -3.37 11.94 7.84
CA VAL A 158 -4.77 11.58 8.07
C VAL A 158 -4.85 10.07 8.23
N GLU A 159 -5.27 9.62 9.41
CA GLU A 159 -5.43 8.20 9.72
C GLU A 159 -6.90 7.83 9.67
N SER A 160 -7.23 6.75 8.96
CA SER A 160 -8.57 6.19 8.99
C SER A 160 -8.83 5.47 10.32
N LYS A 161 -9.97 5.75 10.94
CA LYS A 161 -10.42 5.05 12.14
C LYS A 161 -10.86 3.64 11.77
N ASN A 162 -9.97 2.67 11.90
CA ASN A 162 -10.31 1.26 11.80
C ASN A 162 -10.21 0.60 13.19
N PHE A 163 -11.22 -0.20 13.54
CA PHE A 163 -11.30 -0.90 14.84
C PHE A 163 -10.12 -1.87 15.11
N PHE A 164 -9.37 -2.27 14.09
CA PHE A 164 -8.31 -3.27 14.19
C PHE A 164 -6.91 -2.73 13.86
N ASP A 165 -6.77 -1.43 13.57
CA ASP A 165 -5.46 -0.85 13.27
C ASP A 165 -4.88 -0.15 14.50
N PHE A 166 -3.85 -0.77 15.09
CA PHE A 166 -3.17 -0.28 16.30
C PHE A 166 -1.90 0.51 15.99
N ASN A 167 -1.63 0.77 14.71
CA ASN A 167 -0.39 1.37 14.24
C ASN A 167 -0.61 2.84 13.86
N SER A 168 -0.46 3.77 14.81
CA SER A 168 -0.38 5.19 14.45
C SER A 168 0.97 5.51 13.77
N PHE A 169 0.92 6.36 12.76
CA PHE A 169 2.01 6.98 12.03
C PHE A 169 2.27 8.43 12.48
N LYS A 170 1.52 8.93 13.47
CA LYS A 170 1.69 10.28 14.03
C LYS A 170 3.14 10.51 14.47
N LYS A 171 3.74 11.60 14.00
CA LYS A 171 5.06 12.04 14.44
C LYS A 171 4.96 12.87 15.74
N PRO A 172 6.00 12.86 16.61
CA PRO A 172 6.00 13.65 17.85
C PRO A 172 5.78 15.16 17.63
N SER A 173 6.24 15.69 16.49
CA SER A 173 6.11 17.11 16.13
C SER A 173 4.74 17.50 15.58
N GLN A 174 3.77 16.58 15.55
CA GLN A 174 2.42 16.84 15.05
C GLN A 174 1.43 16.88 16.21
N LYS A 175 0.50 17.84 16.14
CA LYS A 175 -0.67 17.90 17.01
C LYS A 175 -1.89 17.35 16.30
N GLU A 176 -2.85 16.85 17.08
CA GLU A 176 -4.16 16.51 16.53
C GLU A 176 -4.86 17.80 16.11
N MET A 177 -5.35 17.81 14.88
CA MET A 177 -6.06 18.95 14.31
C MET A 177 -7.51 18.54 14.07
N PRO A 178 -8.43 18.85 15.00
CA PRO A 178 -9.83 18.52 14.82
C PRO A 178 -10.41 19.35 13.68
N LEU A 179 -10.83 18.66 12.61
CA LEU A 179 -11.62 19.23 11.51
C LEU A 179 -13.12 19.18 11.86
N GLU A 180 -14.00 19.07 10.88
CA GLU A 180 -15.44 18.95 11.13
C GLU A 180 -15.81 17.65 11.87
N SER A 181 -16.81 17.73 12.77
CA SER A 181 -17.24 16.60 13.60
C SER A 181 -17.64 15.36 12.80
N ALA A 182 -18.28 15.53 11.64
CA ALA A 182 -18.65 14.41 10.77
C ALA A 182 -17.42 13.67 10.21
N PHE A 183 -16.38 14.41 9.85
CA PHE A 183 -15.12 13.85 9.36
C PHE A 183 -14.36 13.12 10.47
N GLN A 184 -14.35 13.68 11.68
CA GLN A 184 -13.74 13.07 12.85
C GLN A 184 -14.34 11.71 13.21
N ASN A 185 -15.55 11.37 12.78
CA ASN A 185 -16.11 10.04 13.02
C ASN A 185 -15.35 8.93 12.26
N TYR A 186 -14.70 9.27 11.14
CA TYR A 186 -14.05 8.32 10.25
C TYR A 186 -12.53 8.48 10.19
N PHE A 187 -12.00 9.66 10.53
CA PHE A 187 -10.58 9.96 10.42
C PHE A 187 -10.05 10.71 11.64
N LYS A 188 -8.73 10.64 11.83
CA LYS A 188 -7.96 11.54 12.70
C LYS A 188 -6.96 12.30 11.85
N THR A 189 -6.87 13.61 12.04
CA THR A 189 -5.93 14.46 11.29
C THR A 189 -4.86 14.99 12.24
N TYR A 190 -3.62 14.93 11.79
CA TYR A 190 -2.45 15.43 12.51
C TYR A 190 -1.66 16.39 11.62
N ALA A 191 -1.34 17.57 12.14
CA ALA A 191 -0.59 18.60 11.43
C ALA A 191 0.50 19.19 12.34
N PRO A 192 1.56 19.81 11.79
CA PRO A 192 2.51 20.57 12.61
C PRO A 192 1.84 21.81 13.21
N GLU A 193 2.40 22.35 14.30
CA GLU A 193 1.73 23.38 15.10
C GLU A 193 1.34 24.66 14.33
N ASP A 194 2.19 25.09 13.40
CA ASP A 194 2.05 26.37 12.69
C ASP A 194 1.28 26.28 11.37
N PHE A 195 0.62 25.15 11.08
CA PHE A 195 0.00 24.90 9.77
C PHE A 195 -1.52 24.69 9.83
N ASP A 196 -2.18 25.24 10.85
CA ASP A 196 -3.63 25.09 11.02
C ASP A 196 -4.40 25.68 9.82
N ILE A 197 -4.02 26.87 9.35
CA ILE A 197 -4.73 27.57 8.27
C ILE A 197 -4.61 26.79 6.96
N GLU A 198 -3.38 26.43 6.58
CA GLU A 198 -3.06 25.68 5.37
C GLU A 198 -3.76 24.31 5.38
N THR A 199 -3.85 23.68 6.56
CA THR A 199 -4.57 22.42 6.69
C THR A 199 -6.08 22.61 6.49
N PHE A 200 -6.71 23.64 7.06
CA PHE A 200 -8.14 23.94 6.78
C PHE A 200 -8.40 24.23 5.29
N GLU A 201 -7.47 24.90 4.62
CA GLU A 201 -7.58 25.18 3.18
C GLU A 201 -7.47 23.92 2.29
N LEU A 202 -6.70 22.92 2.72
CA LEU A 202 -6.61 21.63 2.04
C LEU A 202 -7.86 20.78 2.30
N PHE A 203 -8.36 20.76 3.53
CA PHE A 203 -9.51 19.96 3.95
C PHE A 203 -10.83 20.73 3.89
N THR A 204 -11.16 21.26 2.71
CA THR A 204 -12.47 21.87 2.45
C THR A 204 -13.61 20.85 2.67
N PRO A 205 -14.86 21.29 2.96
CA PRO A 205 -16.00 20.40 3.19
C PRO A 205 -16.23 19.37 2.08
N GLU A 206 -16.02 19.78 0.82
CA GLU A 206 -16.10 18.90 -0.34
C GLU A 206 -15.07 17.76 -0.29
N VAL A 207 -13.82 18.07 0.04
CA VAL A 207 -12.74 17.08 0.15
C VAL A 207 -13.03 16.12 1.30
N MET A 208 -13.42 16.65 2.47
CA MET A 208 -13.76 15.82 3.63
C MET A 208 -14.92 14.86 3.32
N THR A 209 -15.98 15.35 2.66
CA THR A 209 -17.11 14.52 2.24
C THR A 209 -16.66 13.40 1.29
N ALA A 210 -15.85 13.73 0.27
CA ALA A 210 -15.36 12.73 -0.68
C ALA A 210 -14.47 11.67 0.00
N LEU A 211 -13.69 12.06 1.02
CA LEU A 211 -12.88 11.12 1.80
C LEU A 211 -13.78 10.21 2.67
N ILE A 212 -14.81 10.74 3.33
CA ILE A 212 -15.79 9.93 4.06
C ILE A 212 -16.43 8.88 3.15
N ASP A 213 -16.81 9.26 1.93
CA ASP A 213 -17.52 8.36 1.02
C ASP A 213 -16.62 7.28 0.39
N ARG A 214 -15.36 7.63 0.09
CA ARG A 214 -14.53 6.83 -0.84
C ARG A 214 -13.22 6.33 -0.23
N ALA A 215 -12.78 6.91 0.87
CA ALA A 215 -11.44 6.70 1.43
C ALA A 215 -11.40 5.98 2.78
N GLN A 216 -12.52 5.49 3.29
CA GLN A 216 -12.50 4.69 4.51
C GLN A 216 -11.56 3.49 4.37
N GLY A 217 -10.69 3.32 5.36
CA GLY A 217 -9.64 2.32 5.33
C GLY A 217 -8.36 2.71 4.59
N TYR A 218 -8.25 3.94 4.10
CA TYR A 218 -7.00 4.52 3.59
C TYR A 218 -6.49 5.62 4.51
N ASP A 219 -5.19 5.59 4.75
CA ASP A 219 -4.46 6.67 5.39
C ASP A 219 -3.84 7.56 4.32
N PHE A 220 -3.60 8.82 4.69
CA PHE A 220 -3.03 9.85 3.83
C PHE A 220 -1.85 10.51 4.49
N GLU A 221 -0.79 10.74 3.75
CA GLU A 221 0.34 11.53 4.23
C GLU A 221 0.76 12.54 3.17
N PHE A 222 0.64 13.81 3.51
CA PHE A 222 1.30 14.91 2.81
C PHE A 222 2.71 15.03 3.37
N ILE A 223 3.71 14.99 2.49
CA ILE A 223 5.10 15.24 2.86
C ILE A 223 5.85 15.82 1.67
N GLU A 224 6.49 16.96 1.88
CA GLU A 224 7.13 17.74 0.82
C GLU A 224 6.15 17.98 -0.35
N ASN A 225 6.50 17.54 -1.57
CA ASN A 225 5.68 17.63 -2.77
C ASN A 225 4.93 16.32 -3.08
N LYS A 226 4.68 15.48 -2.07
CA LYS A 226 4.03 14.18 -2.26
C LYS A 226 2.77 14.07 -1.42
N LEU A 227 1.78 13.38 -1.97
CA LEU A 227 0.66 12.83 -1.24
C LEU A 227 0.67 11.32 -1.37
N TYR A 228 0.87 10.61 -0.28
CA TYR A 228 0.69 9.17 -0.19
C TYR A 228 -0.73 8.84 0.22
N ILE A 229 -1.30 7.84 -0.43
CA ILE A 229 -2.56 7.19 -0.08
C ILE A 229 -2.22 5.72 0.14
N PHE A 230 -2.41 5.20 1.34
CA PHE A 230 -2.00 3.83 1.63
C PHE A 230 -3.00 3.09 2.49
N ARG A 231 -2.99 1.77 2.37
CA ARG A 231 -3.83 0.87 3.15
C ARG A 231 -3.00 -0.31 3.62
N GLN A 232 -3.18 -0.73 4.88
CA GLN A 232 -2.46 -1.85 5.50
C GLN A 232 -2.96 -3.23 5.01
N LYS A 233 -2.92 -3.45 3.69
CA LYS A 233 -3.00 -4.76 3.04
C LYS A 233 -2.48 -4.69 1.61
N ILE A 234 -2.13 -5.83 1.03
CA ILE A 234 -2.03 -5.97 -0.43
C ILE A 234 -3.43 -6.02 -1.03
N ILE A 235 -3.75 -5.07 -1.91
CA ILE A 235 -4.97 -5.11 -2.72
C ILE A 235 -4.88 -6.24 -3.75
N THR A 236 -5.83 -7.18 -3.69
CA THR A 236 -5.88 -8.37 -4.56
C THR A 236 -7.08 -8.40 -5.49
N LYS A 237 -7.98 -7.42 -5.39
CA LYS A 237 -9.21 -7.33 -6.18
C LYS A 237 -9.14 -6.15 -7.13
N ARG A 238 -9.51 -6.35 -8.39
CA ARG A 238 -9.48 -5.31 -9.42
C ARG A 238 -10.35 -4.12 -9.06
N VAL A 239 -11.56 -4.37 -8.54
CA VAL A 239 -12.48 -3.32 -8.11
C VAL A 239 -11.84 -2.42 -7.04
N GLU A 240 -11.15 -2.99 -6.07
CA GLU A 240 -10.48 -2.21 -5.02
C GLU A 240 -9.31 -1.38 -5.56
N LEU A 241 -8.50 -1.94 -6.46
CA LEU A 241 -7.38 -1.21 -7.08
C LEU A 241 -7.88 -0.08 -7.99
N HIS A 242 -8.99 -0.30 -8.71
CA HIS A 242 -9.65 0.75 -9.47
C HIS A 242 -10.23 1.84 -8.55
N SER A 243 -10.84 1.48 -7.41
CA SER A 243 -11.32 2.47 -6.45
C SER A 243 -10.19 3.34 -5.90
N LEU A 244 -9.03 2.75 -5.60
CA LEU A 244 -7.83 3.52 -5.22
C LEU A 244 -7.38 4.45 -6.36
N PHE A 245 -7.42 3.99 -7.60
CA PHE A 245 -7.08 4.84 -8.75
C PHE A 245 -8.05 6.01 -8.93
N TYR A 246 -9.36 5.79 -8.80
CA TYR A 246 -10.34 6.86 -8.88
C TYR A 246 -10.23 7.86 -7.73
N LEU A 247 -9.94 7.39 -6.52
CA LEU A 247 -9.64 8.25 -5.38
C LEU A 247 -8.41 9.12 -5.66
N ALA A 248 -7.33 8.51 -6.19
CA ALA A 248 -6.12 9.21 -6.58
C ALA A 248 -6.36 10.27 -7.67
N GLN A 249 -7.16 9.94 -8.69
CA GLN A 249 -7.53 10.88 -9.75
C GLN A 249 -8.36 12.06 -9.21
N TYR A 250 -9.32 11.78 -8.33
CA TYR A 250 -10.11 12.82 -7.67
C TYR A 250 -9.20 13.74 -6.85
N LEU A 251 -8.38 13.18 -5.95
CA LEU A 251 -7.52 13.97 -5.06
C LEU A 251 -6.49 14.78 -5.83
N ILE A 252 -5.85 14.19 -6.85
CA ILE A 252 -4.87 14.92 -7.63
C ILE A 252 -5.50 16.05 -8.43
N ILE A 253 -6.76 15.94 -8.87
CA ILE A 253 -7.50 17.04 -9.51
C ILE A 253 -7.84 18.12 -8.49
N THR A 254 -8.48 17.72 -7.39
CA THR A 254 -9.08 18.63 -6.40
C THR A 254 -8.04 19.38 -5.60
N LEU A 255 -6.95 18.73 -5.19
CA LEU A 255 -5.93 19.34 -4.34
C LEU A 255 -4.94 20.21 -5.12
N TRP A 256 -4.73 19.95 -6.41
CA TRP A 256 -3.74 20.67 -7.22
C TRP A 256 -3.84 22.20 -7.17
N PRO A 257 -5.00 22.83 -7.47
CA PRO A 257 -5.11 24.28 -7.40
C PRO A 257 -4.96 24.82 -5.97
N ARG A 258 -5.26 24.01 -4.94
CA ARG A 258 -5.11 24.39 -3.53
C ARG A 258 -3.63 24.42 -3.14
N VAL A 259 -2.88 23.38 -3.48
CA VAL A 259 -1.43 23.31 -3.21
C VAL A 259 -0.68 24.44 -3.92
N ILE A 260 -1.04 24.79 -5.16
CA ILE A 260 -0.41 25.93 -5.85
C ILE A 260 -0.61 27.24 -5.08
N ARG A 261 -1.79 27.47 -4.50
CA ARG A 261 -2.04 28.70 -3.74
C ARG A 261 -1.22 28.76 -2.46
N LEU A 262 -1.13 27.63 -1.75
CA LEU A 262 -0.47 27.55 -0.45
C LEU A 262 1.05 27.48 -0.52
N GLN A 263 1.64 27.18 -1.69
CA GLN A 263 3.06 26.86 -1.79
C GLN A 263 3.98 28.00 -1.30
N ASP A 264 3.59 29.26 -1.56
CA ASP A 264 4.40 30.43 -1.21
C ASP A 264 4.32 30.70 0.30
N ASP A 265 3.14 30.54 0.90
CA ASP A 265 2.92 30.69 2.33
C ASP A 265 3.67 29.61 3.12
N ILE A 266 3.58 28.35 2.66
CA ILE A 266 4.30 27.21 3.26
C ILE A 266 5.82 27.40 3.17
N ALA A 267 6.31 27.87 2.04
CA ALA A 267 7.74 28.17 1.86
C ALA A 267 8.21 29.28 2.81
N ALA A 268 7.40 30.32 3.03
CA ALA A 268 7.69 31.39 3.96
C ALA A 268 7.77 30.89 5.41
N ILE A 269 6.80 30.06 5.85
CA ILE A 269 6.79 29.46 7.20
C ILE A 269 8.03 28.59 7.42
N HIS A 270 8.37 27.74 6.45
CA HIS A 270 9.59 26.92 6.53
C HIS A 270 10.87 27.75 6.60
N ALA A 271 10.95 28.87 5.88
CA ALA A 271 12.10 29.78 5.93
C ALA A 271 12.26 30.43 7.31
N VAL A 272 11.14 30.85 7.93
CA VAL A 272 11.14 31.41 9.30
C VAL A 272 11.63 30.36 10.31
N ARG A 273 11.12 29.12 10.23
CA ARG A 273 11.53 28.02 11.12
C ARG A 273 13.01 27.68 10.99
N LYS A 274 13.51 27.61 9.75
CA LYS A 274 14.94 27.35 9.51
C LYS A 274 15.83 28.43 10.13
N LYS A 275 15.35 29.67 10.18
CA LYS A 275 16.05 30.80 10.81
C LYS A 275 16.00 30.75 12.34
N SER A 276 14.90 30.30 12.94
CA SER A 276 14.78 30.16 14.40
C SER A 276 15.62 28.99 14.95
N ASP A 277 15.82 27.94 14.15
CA ASP A 277 16.62 26.76 14.54
C ASP A 277 18.14 26.96 14.36
N GLN A 278 18.58 28.10 13.80
CA GLN A 278 20.01 28.44 13.76
C GLN A 278 20.46 29.03 15.10
N PRO A 279 21.54 28.53 15.72
CA PRO A 279 22.06 29.11 16.95
C PRO A 279 22.46 30.58 16.71
N LEU A 280 22.04 31.47 17.61
CA LEU A 280 22.49 32.86 17.64
C LEU A 280 24.03 32.86 17.68
N SER A 281 24.64 33.33 16.58
CA SER A 281 26.08 33.54 16.46
C SER A 281 26.57 34.67 17.36
#